data_AF-A0A7S0FK33-F1
#
_entry.id   AF-A0A7S0FK33-F1
#
_cell.length_a   1.000
_cell.length_b   1.000
_cell.length_c   1.000
_cell.angle_alpha   90.00
_cell.angle_beta   90.00
_cell.angle_gamma   90.00
#
_symmetry.space_group_name_H-M   'P 1'
#
loop_
_entity.id
_entity.type
_entity.pdbx_description
1 polymer ?
#
loop_
_entity_poly.entity_id
_entity_poly.type
_entity_poly.pdbx_seq_one_letter_code
_entity_poly.pdbx_strand_id
1 'polypeptide(L)'
;PGYEAEQVGKPKETHLISEAAGLYQPSDVAGTMVDAALASRPRHTVYFGLEGWMLSTLTAGMGPPHGILDLICQVLLMGVFRFISLFYLWDFRRIINRCRTELEG
;
A
#
# COMPACT_ATOMS: atom_id res chain seq x y z
N PRO A 1 -16.02 11.59 -4.39
CA PRO A 1 -16.53 12.11 -3.10
C PRO A 1 -15.82 11.56 -1.84
N GLY A 2 -15.40 10.29 -1.79
CA GLY A 2 -14.74 9.73 -0.59
C GLY A 2 -13.38 10.37 -0.26
N TYR A 3 -12.48 10.44 -1.25
CA TYR A 3 -11.14 11.02 -1.06
C TYR A 3 -11.19 12.49 -0.63
N GLU A 4 -11.99 13.34 -1.29
CA GLU A 4 -12.13 14.76 -0.94
C GLU A 4 -12.63 14.96 0.50
N ALA A 5 -13.58 14.13 0.95
CA ALA A 5 -14.06 14.17 2.32
C ALA A 5 -12.98 13.72 3.32
N GLU A 6 -12.14 12.74 2.96
CA GLU A 6 -11.00 12.30 3.77
C GLU A 6 -9.94 13.40 3.96
N GLN A 7 -9.81 14.32 3.00
CA GLN A 7 -8.86 15.44 3.11
C GLN A 7 -9.28 16.47 4.16
N VAL A 8 -10.58 16.55 4.50
CA VAL A 8 -11.10 17.53 5.46
C VAL A 8 -10.67 17.14 6.88
N GLY A 9 -9.86 17.99 7.52
CA GLY A 9 -9.38 17.76 8.88
C GLY A 9 -8.24 16.74 9.00
N LYS A 10 -7.71 16.23 7.88
CA LYS A 10 -6.56 15.33 7.87
C LYS A 10 -5.29 16.07 8.36
N PRO A 11 -4.53 15.51 9.32
CA PRO A 11 -3.28 16.12 9.79
C PRO A 11 -2.24 16.27 8.66
N LYS A 12 -1.36 17.27 8.78
CA LYS A 12 -0.36 17.61 7.77
C LYS A 12 0.59 16.44 7.47
N GLU A 13 1.02 15.73 8.51
CA GLU A 13 1.87 14.54 8.39
C GLU A 13 1.18 13.42 7.61
N THR A 14 -0.13 13.22 7.81
CA THR A 14 -0.91 12.22 7.09
C THR A 14 -1.11 12.61 5.64
N HIS A 15 -1.34 13.89 5.34
CA HIS A 15 -1.37 14.41 3.96
C HIS A 15 -0.06 14.07 3.24
N LEU A 16 1.08 14.50 3.80
CA LEU A 16 2.40 14.30 3.19
C LEU A 16 2.75 12.82 2.96
N ILE A 17 2.39 11.94 3.89
CA ILE A 17 2.62 10.50 3.74
C ILE A 17 1.68 9.90 2.69
N SER A 18 0.39 10.25 2.72
CA SER A 18 -0.62 9.66 1.82
C SER A 18 -0.50 10.14 0.37
N GLU A 19 0.04 11.33 0.12
CA GLU A 19 0.29 11.87 -1.22
C GLU A 19 1.51 11.24 -1.91
N ALA A 20 2.35 10.50 -1.19
CA ALA A 20 3.52 9.85 -1.77
C ALA A 20 3.14 8.74 -2.76
N ALA A 21 1.94 8.16 -2.61
CA ALA A 21 1.40 7.13 -3.47
C ALA A 21 0.45 7.72 -4.53
N GLY A 22 0.37 7.05 -5.69
CA GLY A 22 -0.53 7.45 -6.78
C GLY A 22 -2.02 7.23 -6.46
N LEU A 23 -2.88 8.12 -6.96
CA LEU A 23 -4.33 7.96 -6.90
C LEU A 23 -4.84 7.13 -8.09
N TYR A 24 -5.76 6.21 -7.81
CA TYR A 24 -6.45 5.40 -8.81
C TYR A 24 -7.90 5.86 -8.96
N GLN A 25 -8.45 5.76 -10.18
CA GLN A 25 -9.85 6.10 -10.40
C GLN A 25 -10.77 5.11 -9.67
N PRO A 26 -11.84 5.58 -9.00
CA PRO A 26 -12.76 4.70 -8.28
C PRO A 26 -13.40 3.62 -9.16
N SER A 27 -13.67 3.95 -10.43
CA SER A 27 -14.21 3.00 -11.41
C SER A 27 -13.27 1.84 -11.67
N ASP A 28 -11.98 2.13 -11.81
CA ASP A 28 -10.96 1.14 -12.16
C ASP A 28 -10.68 0.23 -10.97
N VAL A 29 -10.65 0.80 -9.77
CA VAL A 29 -10.55 0.05 -8.52
C VAL A 29 -11.74 -0.89 -8.36
N ALA A 30 -12.96 -0.38 -8.49
CA ALA A 30 -14.18 -1.18 -8.37
C ALA A 30 -14.25 -2.30 -9.42
N GLY A 31 -13.98 -1.98 -10.69
CA GLY A 31 -13.95 -2.96 -11.79
C GLY A 31 -12.92 -4.04 -11.53
N THR A 32 -11.68 -3.66 -11.20
CA THR A 32 -10.60 -4.62 -10.93
C THR A 32 -10.93 -5.54 -9.76
N MET A 33 -11.54 -5.02 -8.69
CA MET A 33 -11.94 -5.83 -7.54
C MET A 33 -13.03 -6.84 -7.90
N VAL A 34 -14.06 -6.42 -8.65
CA VAL A 34 -15.15 -7.29 -9.11
C VAL A 34 -14.61 -8.36 -10.07
N ASP A 35 -13.82 -7.96 -11.07
CA ASP A 35 -13.24 -8.86 -12.05
C ASP A 35 -12.31 -9.90 -11.39
N ALA A 36 -11.50 -9.48 -10.43
CA ALA A 36 -10.62 -10.37 -9.67
C ALA A 36 -11.41 -11.38 -8.81
N ALA A 37 -12.58 -10.99 -8.30
CA ALA A 37 -13.46 -11.87 -7.53
C ALA A 37 -14.20 -12.87 -8.42
N LEU A 38 -14.57 -12.48 -9.64
CA LEU A 38 -15.33 -13.32 -10.60
C LEU A 38 -14.43 -14.20 -11.49
N ALA A 39 -13.12 -13.99 -11.47
CA ALA A 39 -12.17 -14.79 -12.25
C ALA A 39 -12.22 -16.28 -11.88
N SER A 40 -11.95 -17.16 -12.86
CA SER A 40 -11.93 -18.63 -12.64
C SER A 40 -10.93 -19.09 -11.57
N ARG A 41 -9.90 -18.28 -11.30
CA ARG A 41 -8.99 -18.40 -10.15
C ARG A 41 -8.92 -17.06 -9.43
N PRO A 42 -9.80 -16.83 -8.43
CA PRO A 42 -9.89 -15.54 -7.77
C PRO A 42 -8.64 -15.27 -6.93
N ARG A 43 -8.18 -14.02 -6.96
CA ARG A 43 -7.06 -13.57 -6.12
C ARG A 43 -7.56 -13.31 -4.70
N HIS A 44 -6.85 -13.82 -3.70
CA HIS A 44 -7.16 -13.54 -2.30
C HIS A 44 -6.78 -12.11 -1.91
N THR A 45 -5.72 -11.57 -2.52
CA THR A 45 -5.27 -10.20 -2.31
C THR A 45 -5.23 -9.48 -3.65
N VAL A 46 -6.05 -8.44 -3.78
CA VAL A 46 -6.03 -7.52 -4.92
C VAL A 46 -5.16 -6.32 -4.54
N TYR A 47 -4.26 -5.93 -5.42
CA TYR A 47 -3.32 -4.82 -5.21
C TYR A 47 -3.23 -3.97 -6.48
N PHE A 48 -2.76 -2.74 -6.30
CA PHE A 48 -2.63 -1.77 -7.38
C PHE A 48 -1.21 -1.21 -7.42
N GLY A 49 -0.60 -1.21 -8.60
CA GLY A 49 0.76 -0.70 -8.81
C GLY A 49 1.86 -1.53 -8.14
N LEU A 50 3.09 -1.02 -8.25
CA LEU A 50 4.29 -1.69 -7.72
C LEU A 50 4.38 -1.64 -6.20
N GLU A 51 4.03 -0.50 -5.60
CA GLU A 51 4.01 -0.37 -4.14
C GLU A 51 2.95 -1.28 -3.51
N GLY A 52 1.76 -1.39 -4.13
CA GLY A 52 0.71 -2.31 -3.71
C GLY A 52 1.14 -3.77 -3.82
N TRP A 53 1.85 -4.15 -4.88
CA TRP A 53 2.41 -5.50 -5.02
C TRP A 53 3.50 -5.80 -3.98
N MET A 54 4.40 -4.85 -3.75
CA MET A 54 5.42 -4.97 -2.70
C MET A 54 4.76 -5.13 -1.32
N LEU A 55 3.76 -4.31 -1.02
CA LEU A 55 3.00 -4.37 0.22
C LEU A 55 2.24 -5.70 0.33
N SER A 56 1.56 -6.16 -0.72
CA SER A 56 0.85 -7.45 -0.71
C SER A 56 1.79 -8.62 -0.47
N THR A 57 3.02 -8.54 -1.00
CA THR A 57 4.06 -9.55 -0.78
C THR A 57 4.52 -9.55 0.67
N LEU A 58 4.73 -8.37 1.26
CA LEU A 58 5.09 -8.20 2.67
C LEU A 58 3.99 -8.65 3.63
N THR A 59 2.72 -8.50 3.24
CA THR A 59 1.55 -8.85 4.05
C THR A 59 0.91 -10.17 3.62
N ALA A 60 1.58 -10.99 2.80
CA ALA A 60 1.01 -12.23 2.28
C ALA A 60 0.65 -13.24 3.39
N GLY A 61 1.46 -13.28 4.47
CA GLY A 61 1.18 -14.08 5.66
C GLY A 61 0.97 -15.56 5.34
N MET A 62 -0.17 -16.11 5.77
CA MET A 62 -0.62 -17.48 5.47
C MET A 62 -1.67 -17.53 4.34
N GLY A 63 -1.86 -16.44 3.60
CA GLY A 63 -2.77 -16.39 2.47
C GLY A 63 -2.32 -17.33 1.35
N PRO A 64 -3.25 -17.97 0.61
CA PRO A 64 -2.87 -18.85 -0.48
C PRO A 64 -2.27 -18.03 -1.63
N PRO A 65 -1.09 -18.41 -2.16
CA PRO A 65 -0.49 -17.73 -3.30
C PRO A 65 -1.34 -17.96 -4.55
N HIS A 66 -1.34 -16.99 -5.47
CA HIS A 66 -2.12 -17.13 -6.71
C HIS A 66 -1.51 -18.16 -7.68
N GLY A 67 -0.19 -18.38 -7.57
CA GLY A 67 0.53 -19.36 -8.36
C GLY A 67 1.97 -19.58 -7.89
N ILE A 68 2.71 -20.45 -8.57
CA ILE A 68 4.07 -20.84 -8.19
C ILE A 68 5.05 -19.66 -8.28
N LEU A 69 4.93 -18.81 -9.32
CA LEU A 69 5.79 -17.63 -9.45
C LEU A 69 5.55 -16.63 -8.32
N ASP A 70 4.28 -16.41 -7.97
CA ASP A 70 3.88 -15.55 -6.85
C ASP A 70 4.46 -16.06 -5.52
N LEU A 71 4.38 -17.37 -5.28
CA LEU A 71 5.01 -18.03 -4.13
C LEU A 71 6.54 -17.82 -4.10
N ILE A 72 7.22 -18.02 -5.23
CA ILE A 72 8.68 -17.84 -5.33
C ILE A 72 9.05 -16.38 -5.04
N CYS A 73 8.34 -15.43 -5.64
CA CYS A 73 8.54 -14.01 -5.38
C CYS A 73 8.32 -13.68 -3.90
N GLN A 74 7.25 -14.20 -3.28
CA GLN A 74 6.99 -13.98 -1.86
C GLN A 74 8.12 -14.51 -0.98
N VAL A 75 8.57 -15.75 -1.19
CA VAL A 75 9.62 -16.35 -0.35
C VAL A 75 10.96 -15.64 -0.53
N LEU A 76 11.35 -15.30 -1.76
CA LEU A 76 12.66 -14.71 -2.04
C LEU A 76 12.72 -13.21 -1.76
N LEU A 77 11.66 -12.47 -2.09
CA LEU A 77 11.67 -11.00 -2.01
C LEU A 77 11.20 -10.47 -0.67
N MET A 78 10.50 -11.24 0.16
CA MET A 78 9.97 -10.76 1.46
C MET A 78 11.07 -10.16 2.34
N GLY A 79 12.25 -10.78 2.44
CA GLY A 79 13.37 -10.23 3.20
C GLY A 79 13.91 -8.91 2.62
N VAL A 80 14.03 -8.82 1.30
CA VAL A 80 14.50 -7.62 0.60
C VAL A 80 13.50 -6.48 0.75
N PHE A 81 12.22 -6.74 0.50
CA PHE A 81 11.15 -5.78 0.69
C PHE A 81 11.03 -5.35 2.15
N ARG A 82 11.32 -6.24 3.10
CA ARG A 82 11.30 -5.89 4.53
C ARG A 82 12.42 -4.93 4.89
N PHE A 83 13.57 -5.05 4.25
CA PHE A 83 14.65 -4.09 4.38
C PHE A 83 14.29 -2.75 3.74
N ILE A 84 13.72 -2.77 2.52
CA ILE A 84 13.24 -1.55 1.84
C ILE A 84 12.16 -0.84 2.68
N SER A 85 11.24 -1.58 3.30
CA SER A 85 10.16 -1.00 4.13
C SER A 85 10.68 -0.27 5.36
N LEU A 86 11.90 -0.59 5.86
CA LEU A 86 12.52 0.17 6.94
C LEU A 86 12.86 1.60 6.50
N PHE A 87 13.23 1.81 5.24
CA PHE A 87 13.47 3.16 4.72
C PHE A 87 12.18 3.96 4.62
N TYR A 88 11.08 3.35 4.17
CA TYR A 88 9.75 3.98 4.20
C TYR A 88 9.37 4.39 5.62
N LEU A 89 9.49 3.48 6.59
CA LEU A 89 9.18 3.78 8.00
C LEU A 89 10.09 4.88 8.58
N TRP A 90 11.36 4.91 8.18
CA TRP A 90 12.29 5.95 8.60
C TRP A 90 11.91 7.31 8.04
N ASP A 91 11.55 7.38 6.75
CA ASP A 91 11.08 8.61 6.11
C ASP A 91 9.76 9.09 6.72
N PHE A 92 8.79 8.21 6.94
CA PHE A 92 7.54 8.55 7.61
C PHE A 92 7.78 9.10 9.03
N ARG A 93 8.68 8.48 9.78
CA ARG A 93 9.04 8.97 11.12
C ARG A 93 9.74 10.33 11.06
N ARG A 94 10.54 10.59 10.03
CA ARG A 94 11.15 11.89 9.77
C ARG A 94 10.08 12.96 9.48
N ILE A 95 9.09 12.65 8.65
CA ILE A 95 7.96 13.55 8.34
C ILE A 95 7.17 13.88 9.60
N ILE A 96 6.81 12.87 10.41
CA ILE A 96 6.07 13.04 11.66
C ILE A 96 6.84 13.94 12.63
N ASN A 97 8.14 13.66 12.84
CA ASN A 97 8.96 14.46 13.74
C ASN A 97 9.07 15.92 13.28
N ARG A 98 9.20 16.16 11.97
CA ARG A 98 9.24 17.52 11.41
C ARG A 98 7.92 18.26 11.67
N CYS A 99 6.79 17.64 11.37
CA CYS A 99 5.47 18.26 11.60
C CYS A 99 5.24 18.55 13.09
N ARG A 100 5.68 17.66 13.99
CA ARG A 100 5.61 17.91 15.44
C ARG A 100 6.43 19.14 15.86
N THR A 101 7.67 19.26 15.41
CA THR A 101 8.51 20.43 15.74
C THR A 101 7.91 21.74 15.22
N GLU A 102 7.30 21.72 14.03
CA GLU A 102 6.59 22.89 13.47
C GLU A 102 5.32 23.28 14.25
N LEU A 103 4.72 22.34 14.99
CA LEU A 103 3.54 22.61 15.84
C LEU A 103 3.94 23.13 17.23
N GLU A 104 5.11 22.73 17.74
CA GLU A 104 5.61 23.07 19.08
C GLU A 104 6.40 24.39 19.14
N GLY A 105 6.88 24.91 17.99
CA GLY A 105 7.65 26.15 17.88
C GLY A 105 6.84 27.32 17.35
#